data_AF-A0A1I8N6F7-F1
#
_entry.id   AF-A0A1I8N6F7-F1
#
_cell.length_a   1.000
_cell.length_b   1.000
_cell.length_c   1.000
_cell.angle_alpha   90.00
_cell.angle_beta   90.00
_cell.angle_gamma   90.00
#
_symmetry.space_group_name_H-M   'P 1'
#
loop_
_entity.id
_entity.type
_entity.pdbx_description
1 polymer ?
#
loop_
_entity_poly.entity_id
_entity_poly.type
_entity_poly.pdbx_seq_one_letter_code
_entity_poly.pdbx_strand_id
1 'polypeptide(L)'
;MKAYRFHGFLLAFSLINLFQNTAAIYVTRLSNLKCKSFDEEMAVFQECRLRVVRRGLSAATVHIKVLRPITELMVNVAIYKKASGYKPFLYNTTYDLCRWKTGGIQNVLARIANNFIAEFSNINHTCPYEHDLIIQNMTVSEDKFKLMPIPPGEYM
;
A
#
# COMPACT_ATOMS: atom_id res chain seq x y z
N MET A 1 -64.89 -17.64 -30.55
CA MET A 1 -63.64 -16.92 -30.26
C MET A 1 -63.53 -16.69 -28.76
N LYS A 2 -62.71 -17.47 -28.05
CA LYS A 2 -62.35 -17.22 -26.65
C LYS A 2 -60.83 -17.16 -26.57
N ALA A 3 -60.30 -15.96 -26.45
CA ALA A 3 -58.88 -15.69 -26.34
C ALA A 3 -58.43 -15.99 -24.91
N TYR A 4 -57.72 -17.10 -24.73
CA TYR A 4 -56.75 -17.22 -23.63
C TYR A 4 -55.56 -16.34 -24.00
N ARG A 5 -55.10 -15.43 -23.13
CA ARG A 5 -53.71 -14.92 -23.17
C ARG A 5 -53.34 -14.02 -21.97
N PHE A 6 -52.21 -14.37 -21.34
CA PHE A 6 -51.29 -13.54 -20.55
C PHE A 6 -51.80 -12.87 -19.26
N HIS A 7 -51.75 -13.62 -18.14
CA HIS A 7 -51.64 -13.04 -16.79
C HIS A 7 -50.39 -13.53 -16.00
N GLY A 8 -49.56 -14.39 -16.59
CA GLY A 8 -48.38 -14.96 -15.91
C GLY A 8 -47.08 -14.18 -16.04
N PHE A 9 -47.02 -13.12 -16.87
CA PHE A 9 -45.74 -12.49 -17.25
C PHE A 9 -45.39 -11.23 -16.44
N LEU A 10 -46.34 -10.63 -15.72
CA LEU A 10 -46.11 -9.40 -14.95
C LEU A 10 -45.58 -9.66 -13.53
N LEU A 11 -45.86 -10.82 -12.93
CA LEU A 11 -45.38 -11.16 -11.58
C LEU A 11 -43.92 -11.65 -11.57
N ALA A 12 -43.39 -12.10 -12.71
CA ALA A 12 -41.99 -12.53 -12.81
C ALA A 12 -41.02 -11.34 -12.88
N PHE A 13 -41.45 -10.18 -13.38
CA PHE A 13 -40.58 -9.00 -13.54
C PHE A 13 -40.40 -8.20 -12.24
N SER A 14 -41.34 -8.29 -11.29
CA SER A 14 -41.21 -7.61 -9.99
C SER A 14 -40.29 -8.33 -8.99
N LEU A 15 -39.89 -9.57 -9.27
CA LEU A 15 -38.99 -10.36 -8.40
C LEU A 15 -37.51 -10.30 -8.82
N ILE A 16 -37.19 -9.73 -9.99
CA ILE A 16 -35.80 -9.66 -10.49
C ILE A 16 -35.05 -8.41 -9.97
N ASN A 17 -35.74 -7.47 -9.31
CA ASN A 17 -35.11 -6.31 -8.64
C ASN A 17 -34.53 -6.64 -7.24
N LEU A 18 -34.21 -7.91 -6.98
CA LEU A 18 -33.45 -8.35 -5.81
C LEU A 18 -32.02 -8.78 -6.19
N PHE A 19 -31.43 -8.21 -7.25
CA PHE A 19 -29.97 -8.13 -7.27
C PHE A 19 -29.56 -7.01 -6.33
N GLN A 20 -29.51 -7.34 -5.05
CA GLN A 20 -28.89 -6.51 -4.04
C GLN A 20 -27.51 -6.10 -4.56
N ASN A 21 -27.35 -4.81 -4.86
CA ASN A 21 -26.06 -4.16 -4.92
C ASN A 21 -25.47 -4.20 -3.50
N THR A 22 -25.02 -5.36 -3.06
CA THR A 22 -24.08 -5.41 -1.95
C THR A 22 -22.78 -4.86 -2.51
N ALA A 23 -22.60 -3.54 -2.41
CA ALA A 23 -21.29 -2.94 -2.53
C ALA A 23 -20.41 -3.68 -1.52
N ALA A 24 -19.58 -4.59 -2.00
CA ALA A 24 -18.64 -5.30 -1.15
C ALA A 24 -17.75 -4.23 -0.52
N ILE A 25 -17.93 -4.01 0.79
CA ILE A 25 -17.11 -3.06 1.53
C ILE A 25 -15.75 -3.73 1.72
N TYR A 26 -14.81 -3.37 0.85
CA TYR A 26 -13.44 -3.82 0.97
C TYR A 26 -12.76 -3.05 2.09
N VAL A 27 -12.32 -3.77 3.11
CA VAL A 27 -11.56 -3.23 4.23
C VAL A 27 -10.09 -3.62 4.03
N THR A 28 -9.23 -2.63 3.83
CA THR A 28 -7.80 -2.87 3.65
C THR A 28 -7.10 -2.77 5.00
N ARG A 29 -6.46 -3.85 5.46
CA ARG A 29 -5.77 -3.87 6.75
C ARG A 29 -4.31 -4.27 6.57
N LEU A 30 -3.39 -3.47 7.11
CA LEU A 30 -2.00 -3.89 7.28
C LEU A 30 -1.92 -4.89 8.43
N SER A 31 -1.44 -6.09 8.15
CA SER A 31 -1.40 -7.21 9.10
C SER A 31 0.00 -7.53 9.62
N ASN A 32 1.04 -7.20 8.85
CA ASN A 32 2.42 -7.53 9.19
C ASN A 32 3.38 -6.46 8.66
N LEU A 33 4.49 -6.28 9.36
CA LEU A 33 5.62 -5.48 8.93
C LEU A 33 6.89 -6.22 9.36
N LYS A 34 7.73 -6.56 8.38
CA LYS A 34 9.03 -7.21 8.61
C LYS A 34 10.11 -6.39 7.96
N CYS A 35 11.16 -6.11 8.71
CA CYS A 35 12.33 -5.40 8.20
C CYS A 35 13.55 -6.30 8.33
N LYS A 36 14.40 -6.27 7.30
CA LYS A 36 15.69 -6.96 7.26
C LYS A 36 16.67 -6.06 6.55
N SER A 37 17.86 -5.92 7.11
CA SER A 37 18.93 -5.19 6.46
C SER A 37 19.48 -5.99 5.29
N PHE A 38 19.71 -5.31 4.19
CA PHE A 38 20.40 -5.89 3.03
C PHE A 38 21.91 -5.98 3.29
N ASP A 39 22.48 -4.93 3.88
CA ASP A 39 23.86 -4.84 4.32
C ASP A 39 23.89 -4.33 5.77
N GLU A 40 24.15 -5.23 6.72
CA GLU A 40 24.20 -4.92 8.15
C GLU A 40 25.43 -4.10 8.55
N GLU A 41 26.46 -4.01 7.71
CA GLU A 41 27.60 -3.13 7.95
C GLU A 41 27.31 -1.69 7.48
N MET A 42 26.30 -1.50 6.64
CA MET A 42 25.87 -0.19 6.14
C MET A 42 24.76 0.40 7.01
N ALA A 43 23.71 -0.38 7.30
CA ALA A 43 22.59 0.08 8.10
C ALA A 43 21.81 -1.07 8.76
N VAL A 44 21.31 -0.84 9.97
CA VAL A 44 20.55 -1.83 10.76
C VAL A 44 19.21 -1.31 11.23
N PHE A 45 18.17 -2.12 11.16
CA PHE A 45 16.86 -1.77 11.71
C PHE A 45 16.89 -1.87 13.25
N GLN A 46 16.72 -0.73 13.94
CA GLN A 46 16.58 -0.65 15.39
C GLN A 46 15.13 -0.84 15.84
N GLU A 47 14.19 -0.28 15.09
CA GLU A 47 12.76 -0.48 15.30
C GLU A 47 12.09 -0.82 13.97
N CYS A 48 11.23 -1.83 13.99
CA CYS A 48 10.36 -2.17 12.87
C CYS A 48 9.05 -2.68 13.45
N ARG A 49 8.09 -1.76 13.60
CA ARG A 49 6.88 -2.02 14.36
C ARG A 49 5.65 -1.54 13.64
N LEU A 50 4.66 -2.43 13.57
CA LEU A 50 3.30 -2.12 13.16
C LEU A 50 2.38 -2.27 14.38
N ARG A 51 1.54 -1.27 14.64
CA ARG A 51 0.54 -1.31 15.71
C ARG A 51 -0.82 -0.84 15.23
N VAL A 52 -1.87 -1.39 15.81
CA VAL A 52 -3.23 -0.89 15.61
C VAL A 52 -3.44 0.27 16.60
N VAL A 53 -3.71 1.47 16.10
CA VAL A 53 -4.02 2.64 16.94
C VAL A 53 -5.46 2.56 17.43
N ARG A 54 -6.37 2.28 16.50
CA ARG A 54 -7.79 2.00 16.72
C ARG A 54 -8.30 1.15 15.56
N ARG A 55 -9.52 0.60 15.66
CA ARG A 55 -10.16 -0.09 14.52
C ARG A 55 -10.17 0.84 13.31
N GLY A 56 -9.71 0.37 12.15
CA GLY A 56 -9.62 1.22 10.95
C GLY A 56 -8.34 2.05 10.81
N LEU A 57 -7.43 2.02 11.79
CA LEU A 57 -6.24 2.86 11.79
C LEU A 57 -5.02 2.12 12.37
N SER A 58 -4.04 1.87 11.52
CA SER A 58 -2.75 1.31 11.92
C SER A 58 -1.66 2.37 11.84
N ALA A 59 -0.60 2.21 12.62
CA ALA A 59 0.58 3.05 12.57
C ALA A 59 1.84 2.19 12.44
N ALA A 60 2.74 2.59 11.55
CA ALA A 60 4.04 1.97 11.35
C ALA A 60 5.15 2.89 11.88
N THR A 61 6.10 2.32 12.59
CA THR A 61 7.35 2.97 13.00
C THR A 61 8.51 2.13 12.50
N VAL A 62 9.45 2.78 11.80
CA VAL A 62 10.68 2.19 11.30
C VAL A 62 11.83 3.11 11.70
N HIS A 63 12.83 2.58 12.39
CA HIS A 63 14.06 3.27 12.72
C HIS A 63 15.23 2.47 12.19
N ILE A 64 15.96 3.08 11.27
CA ILE A 64 17.16 2.54 10.65
C ILE A 64 18.35 3.31 11.21
N LYS A 65 19.25 2.60 11.87
CA LYS A 65 20.54 3.14 12.29
C LYS A 65 21.52 3.07 11.14
N VAL A 66 22.07 4.22 10.75
CA VAL A 66 23.06 4.31 9.67
C VAL A 66 24.45 4.12 10.29
N LEU A 67 25.20 3.15 9.79
CA LEU A 67 26.54 2.80 10.30
C LEU A 67 27.65 3.38 9.42
N ARG A 68 27.37 3.53 8.12
CA ARG A 68 28.25 4.18 7.14
C ARG A 68 27.45 5.14 6.26
N PRO A 69 28.03 6.28 5.83
CA PRO A 69 27.35 7.24 4.97
C PRO A 69 26.74 6.59 3.72
N ILE A 70 25.45 6.83 3.50
CA ILE A 70 24.74 6.30 2.33
C ILE A 70 24.78 7.35 1.22
N THR A 71 25.65 7.13 0.23
CA THR A 71 25.76 8.00 -0.95
C THR A 71 24.85 7.57 -2.10
N GLU A 72 24.49 6.29 -2.14
CA GLU A 72 23.61 5.69 -3.13
C GLU A 72 22.57 4.82 -2.41
N LEU A 73 21.28 5.05 -2.68
CA LEU A 73 20.19 4.33 -2.04
C LEU A 73 19.22 3.82 -3.10
N MET A 74 19.38 2.55 -3.47
CA MET A 74 18.46 1.85 -4.35
C MET A 74 17.32 1.21 -3.55
N VAL A 75 16.09 1.58 -3.86
CA VAL A 75 14.88 0.99 -3.29
C VAL A 75 14.12 0.25 -4.38
N ASN A 76 14.03 -1.07 -4.24
CA ASN A 76 13.11 -1.87 -5.04
C ASN A 76 11.75 -1.96 -4.36
N VAL A 77 10.70 -1.62 -5.09
CA VAL A 77 9.32 -1.78 -4.65
C VAL A 77 8.65 -2.80 -5.55
N ALA A 78 8.16 -3.88 -4.94
CA ALA A 78 7.41 -4.91 -5.62
C ALA A 78 6.18 -5.29 -4.78
N ILE A 79 5.03 -5.42 -5.44
CA ILE A 79 3.79 -5.86 -4.80
C ILE A 79 3.47 -7.27 -5.31
N TYR A 80 3.13 -8.17 -4.41
CA TYR A 80 2.74 -9.54 -4.75
C TYR A 80 1.32 -9.82 -4.29
N LYS A 81 0.49 -10.39 -5.17
CA LYS A 81 -0.87 -10.82 -4.83
C LYS A 81 -0.90 -12.32 -4.55
N LYS A 82 -1.60 -12.73 -3.50
CA LYS A 82 -1.85 -14.14 -3.18
C LYS A 82 -2.83 -14.75 -4.19
N ALA A 83 -2.40 -15.84 -4.81
CA ALA A 83 -3.17 -16.73 -5.66
C ALA A 83 -2.75 -18.18 -5.36
N SER A 84 -2.34 -18.97 -6.36
CA SER A 84 -1.62 -20.25 -6.19
C SER A 84 -0.17 -20.02 -5.73
N GLY A 85 0.00 -19.30 -4.61
CA GLY A 85 1.26 -18.67 -4.19
C GLY A 85 1.25 -17.15 -4.42
N TYR A 86 2.31 -16.46 -3.98
CA TYR A 86 2.48 -15.02 -4.21
C TYR A 86 3.01 -14.78 -5.62
N LYS A 87 2.26 -14.03 -6.43
CA LYS A 87 2.66 -13.66 -7.81
C LYS A 87 2.86 -12.16 -7.91
N PRO A 88 3.87 -11.68 -8.68
CA PRO A 88 4.05 -10.25 -8.93
C PRO A 88 2.75 -9.59 -9.40
N PHE A 89 2.42 -8.43 -8.86
CA PHE A 89 1.19 -7.69 -9.12
C PHE A 89 1.49 -6.21 -9.34
N LEU A 90 1.08 -5.68 -10.49
CA LEU A 90 1.26 -4.29 -10.96
C LEU A 90 2.70 -3.79 -11.10
N TYR A 91 3.52 -3.84 -10.04
CA TYR A 91 4.79 -3.13 -9.99
C TYR A 91 5.92 -4.01 -9.45
N ASN A 92 7.05 -3.96 -10.14
CA ASN A 92 8.37 -4.36 -9.67
C ASN A 92 9.34 -3.35 -10.28
N THR A 93 9.78 -2.38 -9.49
CA THR A 93 10.54 -1.25 -9.99
C THR A 93 11.56 -0.80 -8.96
N THR A 94 12.75 -0.43 -9.45
CA THR A 94 13.86 0.01 -8.62
C THR A 94 14.11 1.48 -8.82
N TYR A 95 14.40 2.15 -7.72
CA TYR A 95 14.39 3.58 -7.60
C TYR A 95 15.64 4.04 -6.86
N ASP A 96 16.38 4.97 -7.46
CA ASP A 96 17.53 5.59 -6.80
C ASP A 96 17.06 6.85 -6.06
N LEU A 97 16.86 6.72 -4.74
CA LEU A 97 16.37 7.82 -3.91
C LEU A 97 17.33 9.01 -3.86
N CYS A 98 18.65 8.76 -3.96
CA CYS A 98 19.66 9.80 -3.95
C CYS A 98 19.60 10.65 -5.22
N ARG A 99 19.50 9.99 -6.38
CA ARG A 99 19.39 10.67 -7.69
C ARG A 99 18.03 11.29 -7.94
N TRP A 100 16.98 10.76 -7.32
CA TRP A 100 15.61 11.26 -7.49
C TRP A 100 15.36 12.63 -6.91
N LYS A 101 16.07 13.01 -5.85
CA LYS A 101 15.93 14.33 -5.23
C LYS A 101 16.53 15.45 -6.09
N THR A 102 17.47 15.14 -6.99
CA THR A 102 18.12 16.14 -7.87
C THR A 102 17.46 16.25 -9.25
N GLY A 103 16.82 15.18 -9.76
CA GLY A 103 16.20 15.13 -11.10
C GLY A 103 14.67 15.15 -11.15
N GLY A 104 14.00 15.11 -9.99
CA GLY A 104 12.54 15.09 -9.88
C GLY A 104 11.91 13.70 -10.05
N ILE A 105 10.76 13.48 -9.39
CA ILE A 105 10.06 12.19 -9.39
C ILE A 105 9.14 12.09 -10.63
N GLN A 106 9.59 11.37 -11.65
CA GLN A 106 8.84 11.14 -12.90
C GLN A 106 7.68 10.14 -12.72
N ASN A 107 7.82 9.17 -11.81
CA ASN A 107 6.78 8.20 -11.53
C ASN A 107 5.74 8.77 -10.54
N VAL A 108 4.49 8.91 -10.98
CA VAL A 108 3.40 9.50 -10.17
C VAL A 108 3.20 8.75 -8.85
N LEU A 109 3.26 7.41 -8.86
CA LEU A 109 3.08 6.60 -7.65
C LEU A 109 4.25 6.77 -6.69
N ALA A 110 5.48 6.76 -7.19
CA ALA A 110 6.65 7.05 -6.37
C ALA A 110 6.56 8.44 -5.73
N ARG A 111 6.00 9.42 -6.45
CA ARG A 111 5.81 10.78 -5.93
C ARG A 111 4.76 10.82 -4.82
N ILE A 112 3.64 10.12 -5.01
CA ILE A 112 2.59 9.99 -3.99
C ILE A 112 3.15 9.28 -2.74
N ALA A 113 3.87 8.18 -2.92
CA ALA A 113 4.49 7.42 -1.83
C ALA A 113 5.52 8.27 -1.09
N ASN A 114 6.42 8.97 -1.80
CA ASN A 114 7.39 9.88 -1.20
C ASN A 114 6.69 10.99 -0.40
N ASN A 115 5.66 11.62 -0.95
CA ASN A 115 4.96 12.70 -0.25
C ASN A 115 4.26 12.19 1.02
N PHE A 116 3.68 10.99 0.96
CA PHE A 116 3.07 10.35 2.11
C PHE A 116 4.09 10.00 3.19
N ILE A 117 5.25 9.44 2.83
CA ILE A 117 6.29 9.05 3.78
C ILE A 117 7.03 10.27 4.34
N ALA A 118 7.26 11.29 3.54
CA ALA A 118 7.99 12.50 3.93
C ALA A 118 7.34 13.25 5.11
N GLU A 119 6.02 13.21 5.24
CA GLU A 119 5.28 13.82 6.37
C GLU A 119 5.63 13.17 7.72
N PHE A 120 6.00 11.89 7.71
CA PHE A 120 6.28 11.11 8.92
C PHE A 120 7.75 10.76 9.08
N SER A 121 8.64 11.35 8.29
CA SER A 121 10.04 10.94 8.26
C SER A 121 11.04 12.09 8.15
N ASN A 122 12.27 11.80 8.55
CA ASN A 122 13.41 12.70 8.42
C ASN A 122 14.24 12.44 7.14
N ILE A 123 13.69 11.67 6.18
CA ILE A 123 14.43 11.18 4.99
C ILE A 123 14.34 12.19 3.82
N ASN A 124 13.69 13.34 4.04
CA ASN A 124 13.44 14.35 3.01
C ASN A 124 14.62 15.31 2.79
N HIS A 125 15.82 14.78 2.59
CA HIS A 125 16.97 15.55 2.16
C HIS A 125 17.74 14.78 1.07
N THR A 126 18.67 15.47 0.42
CA THR A 126 19.57 14.86 -0.56
C THR A 126 20.65 14.05 0.14
N CYS A 127 21.10 12.97 -0.48
CA CYS A 127 22.26 12.20 -0.04
C CYS A 127 23.52 13.08 0.04
N PRO A 128 24.50 12.74 0.89
CA PRO A 128 24.58 11.51 1.69
C PRO A 128 23.66 11.49 2.93
N TYR A 129 23.19 10.30 3.31
CA TYR A 129 22.57 10.08 4.62
C TYR A 129 23.63 9.71 5.64
N GLU A 130 23.84 10.58 6.62
CA GLU A 130 24.86 10.44 7.68
C GLU A 130 24.24 10.33 9.09
N HIS A 131 22.92 10.34 9.16
CA HIS A 131 22.15 10.19 10.39
C HIS A 131 21.16 9.05 10.25
N ASP A 132 20.62 8.61 11.38
CA ASP A 132 19.57 7.61 11.42
C ASP A 132 18.35 8.03 10.59
N LEU A 133 17.76 7.07 9.90
CA LEU A 133 16.56 7.26 9.10
C LEU A 133 15.35 6.79 9.89
N ILE A 134 14.40 7.68 10.11
CA ILE A 134 13.28 7.45 11.02
C ILE A 134 11.99 7.77 10.28
N ILE A 135 11.09 6.79 10.26
CA ILE A 135 9.68 6.94 9.91
C ILE A 135 8.91 6.69 11.21
N GLN A 136 8.25 7.71 11.75
CA GLN A 136 7.64 7.62 13.07
C GLN A 136 6.12 7.71 13.00
N ASN A 137 5.43 6.70 13.54
CA ASN A 137 3.97 6.67 13.65
C ASN A 137 3.23 6.99 12.33
N MET A 138 3.76 6.52 11.19
CA MET A 138 3.12 6.72 9.89
C MET A 138 1.76 6.04 9.89
N THR A 139 0.69 6.83 9.82
CA THR A 139 -0.68 6.33 9.98
C THR A 139 -1.30 5.91 8.66
N VAL A 140 -1.85 4.70 8.65
CA VAL A 140 -2.54 4.10 7.52
C VAL A 140 -3.99 3.84 7.93
N SER A 141 -4.89 4.61 7.34
CA SER A 141 -6.35 4.45 7.51
C SER A 141 -6.88 3.49 6.44
N GLU A 142 -7.71 2.54 6.86
CA GLU A 142 -8.36 1.58 5.95
C GLU A 142 -9.25 2.30 4.92
N ASP A 143 -9.78 3.48 5.25
CA ASP A 143 -10.62 4.29 4.37
C ASP A 143 -9.87 4.88 3.17
N LYS A 144 -8.57 5.20 3.33
CA LYS A 144 -7.76 5.76 2.24
C LYS A 144 -7.55 4.75 1.09
N PHE A 145 -7.59 3.46 1.42
CA PHE A 145 -7.42 2.38 0.45
C PHE A 145 -8.74 1.96 -0.23
N LYS A 146 -9.90 2.33 0.33
CA LYS A 146 -11.22 2.02 -0.27
C LYS A 146 -11.41 2.62 -1.66
N LEU A 147 -10.72 3.73 -1.93
CA LEU A 147 -10.79 4.44 -3.21
C LEU A 147 -9.73 3.97 -4.22
N MET A 148 -8.79 3.12 -3.80
CA MET A 148 -7.78 2.59 -4.70
C MET A 148 -8.40 1.50 -5.59
N PRO A 149 -8.19 1.53 -6.92
CA PRO A 149 -8.71 0.54 -7.85
C PRO A 149 -7.88 -0.76 -7.79
N ILE A 150 -7.63 -1.28 -6.59
CA ILE A 150 -6.91 -2.53 -6.35
C ILE A 150 -7.96 -3.63 -6.10
N PRO A 151 -7.88 -4.77 -6.81
CA PRO A 151 -8.78 -5.89 -6.56
C PRO A 151 -8.73 -6.36 -5.10
N PRO A 152 -9.78 -6.98 -4.57
CA PRO A 152 -9.69 -7.65 -3.28
C PRO A 152 -8.68 -8.80 -3.31
N GLY A 153 -8.01 -9.00 -2.17
CA GLY A 153 -7.09 -10.10 -1.95
C GLY A 153 -6.11 -9.85 -0.81
N GLU A 154 -5.26 -10.84 -0.57
CA GLU A 154 -4.08 -10.68 0.29
C GLU A 154 -2.88 -10.27 -0.56
N TYR A 155 -2.09 -9.34 -0.03
CA TYR A 155 -0.94 -8.74 -0.69
C TYR A 155 0.30 -8.79 0.21
N MET A 156 1.49 -8.80 -0.40
CA MET A 156 2.80 -8.70 0.25
C MET A 156 3.66 -7.65 -0.47
#